data_AF-A0A3R9LHX4-F1
#
_entry.id   AF-A0A3R9LHX4-F1
#
_cell.length_a   1.000
_cell.length_b   1.000
_cell.length_c   1.000
_cell.angle_alpha   90.00
_cell.angle_beta   90.00
_cell.angle_gamma   90.00
#
_symmetry.space_group_name_H-M   'P 1'
#
loop_
_entity.id
_entity.type
_entity.pdbx_description
1 polymer ?
#
loop_
_entity_poly.entity_id
_entity_poly.type
_entity_poly.pdbx_seq_one_letter_code
_entity_poly.pdbx_strand_id
1 'polypeptide(L)'
;MKKQNLFLVLLSVFLLCLAACGQKESQSGKGMKIVTSFYPIYAMVKEVSGDLNDVRMIQSSSGIHSFEPSANDIAAIYDADVFVYHSHTLESWAGSLDPNLKKSKVKVLEASEGMTLDRVPGLEDVEAGDGVDEKTLYDPHTWLDPEKAGEEAQIIADKLSEVDSEHKETYQKNAQAFIKKAQELTKKFQPKFEKATQKTFETYCKAGSYSKS
;
A
#
# COMPACT_ATOMS: atom_id res chain seq x y z
N MET A 1 52.79 -8.68 41.71
CA MET A 1 51.49 -8.10 42.12
C MET A 1 50.91 -7.12 41.08
N LYS A 2 51.61 -6.06 40.64
CA LYS A 2 51.04 -5.06 39.69
C LYS A 2 50.66 -5.62 38.29
N LYS A 3 51.43 -6.57 37.74
CA LYS A 3 51.16 -7.15 36.41
C LYS A 3 49.98 -8.13 36.39
N GLN A 4 49.72 -8.84 37.49
CA GLN A 4 48.60 -9.77 37.61
C GLN A 4 47.26 -9.02 37.73
N ASN A 5 47.25 -7.89 38.46
CA ASN A 5 46.06 -7.04 38.55
C ASN A 5 45.74 -6.36 37.22
N LEU A 6 46.75 -5.99 36.42
CA LEU A 6 46.53 -5.41 35.09
C LEU A 6 45.94 -6.43 34.10
N PHE A 7 46.35 -7.71 34.20
CA PHE A 7 45.83 -8.79 33.37
C PHE A 7 44.37 -9.14 33.71
N LEU A 8 44.01 -9.13 35.00
CA LEU A 8 42.62 -9.32 35.47
C LEU A 8 41.68 -8.20 35.03
N VAL A 9 42.17 -6.95 34.99
CA VAL A 9 41.40 -5.80 34.48
C VAL A 9 41.22 -5.89 32.96
N LEU A 10 42.26 -6.25 32.20
CA LEU A 10 42.10 -6.44 30.75
C LEU A 10 41.17 -7.61 30.41
N LEU A 11 41.21 -8.70 31.16
CA LEU A 11 40.35 -9.86 30.95
C LEU A 11 38.88 -9.54 31.25
N SER A 12 38.60 -8.77 32.31
CA SER A 12 37.24 -8.34 32.64
C SER A 12 36.64 -7.35 31.63
N VAL A 13 37.44 -6.42 31.09
CA VAL A 13 37.02 -5.52 30.00
C VAL A 13 36.75 -6.30 28.71
N PHE A 14 37.56 -7.32 28.41
CA PHE A 14 37.34 -8.18 27.24
C PHE A 14 36.05 -9.01 27.35
N LEU A 15 35.75 -9.54 28.54
CA LEU A 15 34.50 -10.26 28.82
C LEU A 15 33.25 -9.36 28.75
N LEU A 16 33.36 -8.08 29.14
CA LEU A 16 32.29 -7.09 28.98
C LEU A 16 32.01 -6.74 27.51
N CYS A 17 33.05 -6.67 26.66
CA CYS A 17 32.88 -6.46 25.22
C CYS A 17 32.22 -7.66 24.51
N LEU A 18 32.43 -8.89 25.00
CA LEU A 18 31.81 -10.10 24.44
C LEU A 18 30.31 -10.20 24.77
N ALA A 19 29.87 -9.69 25.92
CA ALA A 19 28.46 -9.68 26.31
C ALA A 19 27.63 -8.66 25.48
N ALA A 20 28.24 -7.54 25.06
CA ALA A 20 27.57 -6.50 24.27
C ALA A 20 27.31 -6.92 22.80
N CYS A 21 28.04 -7.90 22.28
CA CYS A 21 27.82 -8.46 20.93
C CYS A 21 26.87 -9.68 20.91
N GLY A 22 26.38 -10.11 22.08
CA GLY A 22 25.52 -11.29 22.23
C GLY A 22 24.02 -11.04 22.04
N GLN A 23 23.61 -9.76 21.97
CA GLN A 23 22.23 -9.40 21.69
C GLN A 23 21.97 -9.50 20.18
N LYS A 24 21.94 -10.73 19.66
CA LYS A 24 21.14 -11.00 18.47
C LYS A 24 19.72 -10.64 18.87
N GLU A 25 19.26 -9.46 18.43
CA GLU A 25 17.84 -9.22 18.20
C GLU A 25 17.34 -10.45 17.46
N SER A 26 16.65 -11.34 18.17
CA SER A 26 15.81 -12.29 17.49
C SER A 26 14.84 -11.43 16.72
N GLN A 27 15.00 -11.38 15.39
CA GLN A 27 13.94 -10.99 14.49
C GLN A 27 12.77 -11.92 14.80
N SER A 28 11.98 -11.55 15.80
CA SER A 28 10.58 -11.96 15.90
C SER A 28 10.01 -11.68 14.52
N GLY A 29 9.39 -12.67 13.88
CA GLY A 29 8.83 -12.49 12.55
C GLY A 29 8.04 -11.18 12.50
N LYS A 30 8.28 -10.36 11.47
CA LYS A 30 7.48 -9.15 11.22
C LYS A 30 6.00 -9.57 11.20
N GLY A 31 5.13 -8.77 11.81
CA GLY A 31 3.74 -9.06 12.20
C GLY A 31 2.88 -9.80 11.17
N MET A 32 1.86 -9.17 10.63
CA MET A 32 1.06 -9.80 9.57
C MET A 32 1.86 -9.89 8.27
N LYS A 33 1.69 -10.98 7.52
CA LYS A 33 2.10 -11.06 6.12
C LYS A 33 1.06 -10.38 5.25
N ILE A 34 1.44 -9.26 4.63
CA ILE A 34 0.56 -8.47 3.76
C ILE A 34 1.07 -8.51 2.32
N VAL A 35 0.23 -8.99 1.42
CA VAL A 35 0.46 -8.96 -0.03
C VAL A 35 -0.29 -7.78 -0.64
N THR A 36 0.33 -7.06 -1.56
CA THR A 36 -0.25 -5.92 -2.26
C THR A 36 -0.19 -6.11 -3.76
N SER A 37 -1.19 -5.58 -4.50
CA SER A 37 -1.33 -5.80 -5.95
C SER A 37 -0.25 -5.11 -6.79
N PHE A 38 -0.03 -3.80 -6.58
CA PHE A 38 0.96 -3.00 -7.31
C PHE A 38 1.48 -1.82 -6.47
N TYR A 39 2.31 -0.97 -7.08
CA TYR A 39 3.18 -0.05 -6.35
C TYR A 39 2.47 1.00 -5.46
N PRO A 40 1.44 1.74 -5.92
CA PRO A 40 0.72 2.69 -5.07
C PRO A 40 0.16 2.02 -3.82
N ILE A 41 -0.47 0.85 -3.96
CA ILE A 41 -0.99 0.09 -2.82
C ILE A 41 0.13 -0.39 -1.91
N TYR A 42 1.20 -0.95 -2.48
CA TYR A 42 2.39 -1.32 -1.72
C TYR A 42 2.92 -0.14 -0.89
N ALA A 43 3.10 1.02 -1.51
CA ALA A 43 3.66 2.20 -0.87
C ALA A 43 2.73 2.74 0.24
N MET A 44 1.42 2.86 -0.01
CA MET A 44 0.45 3.31 0.98
C MET A 44 0.37 2.35 2.16
N VAL A 45 0.23 1.05 1.92
CA VAL A 45 0.21 0.03 2.97
C VAL A 45 1.51 0.04 3.77
N LYS A 46 2.66 0.27 3.12
CA LYS A 46 3.95 0.37 3.81
C LYS A 46 4.05 1.61 4.69
N GLU A 47 3.60 2.76 4.21
CA GLU A 47 3.54 4.00 5.02
C GLU A 47 2.59 3.84 6.21
N VAL A 48 1.42 3.24 6.00
CA VAL A 48 0.42 2.99 7.07
C VAL A 48 0.92 1.96 8.09
N SER A 49 1.49 0.84 7.63
CA SER A 49 2.00 -0.23 8.52
C SER A 49 3.31 0.14 9.23
N GLY A 50 4.13 1.03 8.66
CA GLY A 50 5.49 1.28 9.12
C GLY A 50 6.32 -0.02 9.17
N ASP A 51 6.91 -0.29 10.33
CA ASP A 51 7.75 -1.48 10.57
C ASP A 51 7.00 -2.67 11.18
N LEU A 52 5.68 -2.55 11.43
CA LEU A 52 4.89 -3.57 12.12
C LEU A 52 4.76 -4.87 11.31
N ASN A 53 4.46 -4.73 10.02
CA ASN A 53 4.02 -5.83 9.16
C ASN A 53 5.02 -6.16 8.05
N ASP A 54 5.00 -7.42 7.61
CA ASP A 54 5.74 -7.86 6.43
C ASP A 54 4.93 -7.58 5.16
N VAL A 55 5.13 -6.37 4.62
CA VAL A 55 4.45 -5.91 3.41
C VAL A 55 5.30 -6.25 2.18
N ARG A 56 4.73 -7.00 1.25
CA ARG A 56 5.32 -7.31 -0.06
C ARG A 56 4.35 -7.00 -1.20
N MET A 57 4.90 -6.78 -2.38
CA MET A 57 4.15 -6.52 -3.61
C MET A 57 4.23 -7.71 -4.55
N ILE A 58 3.14 -8.02 -5.22
CA ILE A 58 3.16 -8.93 -6.37
C ILE A 58 4.06 -8.32 -7.45
N GLN A 59 4.97 -9.12 -7.98
CA GLN A 59 5.87 -8.64 -9.03
C GLN A 59 5.24 -8.92 -10.38
N SER A 60 4.73 -7.87 -11.00
CA SER A 60 4.26 -7.93 -12.38
C SER A 60 5.37 -7.57 -13.36
N SER A 61 5.48 -8.33 -14.44
CA SER A 61 6.24 -7.96 -15.64
C SER A 61 5.40 -7.20 -16.68
N SER A 62 4.08 -7.08 -16.46
CA SER A 62 3.12 -6.38 -17.33
C SER A 62 2.51 -5.15 -16.63
N GLY A 63 1.91 -4.26 -17.42
CA GLY A 63 1.16 -3.12 -16.87
C GLY A 63 -0.07 -3.58 -16.10
N ILE A 64 -0.44 -2.85 -15.04
CA ILE A 64 -1.52 -3.25 -14.11
C ILE A 64 -2.87 -3.50 -14.80
N HIS A 65 -3.19 -2.75 -15.86
CA HIS A 65 -4.42 -2.91 -16.65
C HIS A 65 -4.53 -4.25 -17.39
N SER A 66 -3.41 -4.93 -17.64
CA SER A 66 -3.35 -6.22 -18.34
C SER A 66 -2.74 -7.31 -17.46
N PHE A 67 -2.60 -7.06 -16.17
CA PHE A 67 -1.98 -8.01 -15.26
C PHE A 67 -3.01 -9.06 -14.83
N GLU A 68 -2.62 -10.32 -14.98
CA GLU A 68 -3.32 -11.46 -14.42
C GLU A 68 -2.33 -12.23 -13.51
N PRO A 69 -2.72 -12.58 -12.28
CA PRO A 69 -1.82 -13.24 -11.35
C PRO A 69 -1.47 -14.65 -11.82
N SER A 70 -0.20 -15.03 -11.67
CA SER A 70 0.22 -16.41 -11.90
C SER A 70 -0.29 -17.33 -10.79
N ALA A 71 -0.24 -18.65 -11.01
CA ALA A 71 -0.56 -19.62 -9.97
C ALA A 71 0.30 -19.43 -8.70
N ASN A 72 1.54 -18.98 -8.85
CA ASN A 72 2.42 -18.67 -7.73
C ASN A 72 1.96 -17.43 -6.97
N ASP A 73 1.49 -16.39 -7.67
CA ASP A 73 0.96 -15.18 -7.04
C ASP A 73 -0.32 -15.49 -6.25
N ILE A 74 -1.21 -16.29 -6.83
CA ILE A 74 -2.43 -16.77 -6.16
C ILE A 74 -2.09 -17.58 -4.90
N ALA A 75 -1.12 -18.49 -4.98
CA ALA A 75 -0.67 -19.24 -3.82
C ALA A 75 -0.07 -18.31 -2.74
N ALA A 76 0.70 -17.31 -3.18
CA ALA A 76 1.25 -16.28 -2.31
C ALA A 76 0.18 -15.46 -1.60
N ILE A 77 -0.91 -15.09 -2.30
CA ILE A 77 -2.06 -14.39 -1.72
C ILE A 77 -2.72 -15.29 -0.66
N TYR A 78 -2.97 -16.56 -0.98
CA TYR A 78 -3.64 -17.47 -0.05
C TYR A 78 -2.79 -17.89 1.17
N ASP A 79 -1.46 -17.76 1.13
CA ASP A 79 -0.57 -17.93 2.30
C ASP A 79 -0.51 -16.68 3.19
N ALA A 80 -0.96 -15.53 2.71
CA ALA A 80 -0.90 -14.28 3.44
C ALA A 80 -2.03 -14.16 4.48
N ASP A 81 -1.81 -13.29 5.47
CA ASP A 81 -2.86 -12.91 6.41
C ASP A 81 -3.80 -11.89 5.77
N VAL A 82 -3.24 -10.97 4.97
CA VAL A 82 -3.97 -9.91 4.29
C VAL A 82 -3.50 -9.77 2.84
N PHE A 83 -4.46 -9.59 1.93
CA PHE A 83 -4.21 -9.14 0.57
C PHE A 83 -4.93 -7.81 0.34
N VAL A 84 -4.19 -6.78 -0.10
CA VAL A 84 -4.72 -5.45 -0.40
C VAL A 84 -4.58 -5.17 -1.89
N TYR A 85 -5.68 -4.79 -2.53
CA TYR A 85 -5.72 -4.35 -3.92
C TYR A 85 -6.40 -2.99 -4.03
N HIS A 86 -6.26 -2.30 -5.17
CA HIS A 86 -6.80 -0.96 -5.32
C HIS A 86 -8.31 -0.98 -5.46
N SER A 87 -8.81 -1.52 -6.57
CA SER A 87 -10.22 -1.43 -6.94
C SER A 87 -10.66 -2.63 -7.76
N HIS A 88 -11.92 -3.05 -7.59
CA HIS A 88 -12.54 -4.06 -8.45
C HIS A 88 -12.68 -3.58 -9.91
N THR A 89 -12.54 -2.28 -10.17
CA THR A 89 -12.51 -1.68 -11.52
C THR A 89 -11.16 -1.84 -12.21
N LEU A 90 -10.07 -2.04 -11.47
CA LEU A 90 -8.72 -2.18 -12.01
C LEU A 90 -8.24 -3.64 -11.94
N GLU A 91 -8.16 -4.20 -10.74
CA GLU A 91 -7.79 -5.60 -10.52
C GLU A 91 -9.02 -6.52 -10.56
N SER A 92 -9.68 -6.59 -11.72
CA SER A 92 -10.93 -7.35 -11.88
C SER A 92 -10.82 -8.82 -11.46
N TRP A 93 -9.63 -9.42 -11.58
CA TRP A 93 -9.30 -10.77 -11.13
C TRP A 93 -9.43 -10.96 -9.61
N ALA A 94 -9.32 -9.90 -8.80
CA ALA A 94 -9.40 -9.99 -7.35
C ALA A 94 -10.77 -10.49 -6.88
N GLY A 95 -11.84 -10.16 -7.61
CA GLY A 95 -13.20 -10.67 -7.33
C GLY A 95 -13.38 -12.17 -7.60
N SER A 96 -12.45 -12.80 -8.33
CA SER A 96 -12.44 -14.25 -8.58
C SER A 96 -11.66 -15.03 -7.53
N LEU A 97 -11.02 -14.34 -6.57
CA LEU A 97 -10.39 -15.00 -5.43
C LEU A 97 -11.47 -15.60 -4.52
N ASP A 98 -11.34 -16.89 -4.24
CA ASP A 98 -12.18 -17.58 -3.26
C ASP A 98 -11.30 -18.23 -2.18
N PRO A 99 -11.03 -17.49 -1.09
CA PRO A 99 -10.27 -18.01 0.04
C PRO A 99 -10.91 -19.26 0.66
N ASN A 100 -12.24 -19.38 0.65
CA ASN A 100 -12.96 -20.48 1.28
C ASN A 100 -12.74 -21.80 0.53
N LEU A 101 -12.74 -21.77 -0.80
CA LEU A 101 -12.43 -22.94 -1.62
C LEU A 101 -11.03 -23.49 -1.37
N LYS A 102 -10.09 -22.65 -0.94
CA LYS A 102 -8.71 -23.04 -0.64
C LYS A 102 -8.43 -23.22 0.85
N LYS A 103 -9.44 -23.09 1.72
CA LYS A 103 -9.29 -23.07 3.20
C LYS A 103 -8.25 -22.02 3.67
N SER A 104 -8.07 -20.96 2.88
CA SER A 104 -7.20 -19.84 3.22
C SER A 104 -7.90 -18.96 4.24
N LYS A 105 -7.10 -18.33 5.12
CA LYS A 105 -7.58 -17.36 6.11
C LYS A 105 -7.40 -15.91 5.65
N VAL A 106 -6.88 -15.69 4.44
CA VAL A 106 -6.53 -14.36 3.95
C VAL A 106 -7.73 -13.42 3.99
N LYS A 107 -7.51 -12.21 4.49
CA LYS A 107 -8.45 -11.10 4.40
C LYS A 107 -8.17 -10.32 3.12
N VAL A 108 -9.14 -10.30 2.21
CA VAL A 108 -9.06 -9.55 0.95
C VAL A 108 -9.66 -8.17 1.17
N LEU A 109 -8.85 -7.12 0.99
CA LEU A 109 -9.21 -5.74 1.27
C LEU A 109 -9.08 -4.90 0.00
N GLU A 110 -10.18 -4.27 -0.41
CA GLU A 110 -10.19 -3.25 -1.46
C GLU A 110 -9.87 -1.88 -0.84
N ALA A 111 -8.83 -1.20 -1.33
CA ALA A 111 -8.34 0.05 -0.75
C ALA A 111 -9.22 1.25 -1.12
N SER A 112 -9.90 1.22 -2.28
CA SER A 112 -10.81 2.28 -2.71
C SER A 112 -12.28 2.02 -2.41
N GLU A 113 -12.60 1.00 -1.59
CA GLU A 113 -14.00 0.67 -1.26
C GLU A 113 -14.72 1.89 -0.66
N GLY A 114 -15.84 2.27 -1.28
CA GLY A 114 -16.65 3.41 -0.85
C GLY A 114 -16.15 4.78 -1.37
N MET A 115 -15.01 4.84 -2.06
CA MET A 115 -14.59 6.06 -2.74
C MET A 115 -15.50 6.38 -3.93
N THR A 116 -15.74 7.67 -4.16
CA THR A 116 -16.39 8.12 -5.39
C THR A 116 -15.36 8.22 -6.50
N LEU A 117 -15.53 7.39 -7.54
CA LEU A 117 -14.72 7.42 -8.74
C LEU A 117 -15.35 8.33 -9.80
N ASP A 118 -14.51 9.11 -10.47
CA ASP A 118 -14.92 9.94 -11.60
C ASP A 118 -15.15 9.06 -12.82
N ARG A 119 -16.11 9.44 -13.66
CA ARG A 119 -16.31 8.78 -14.96
C ARG A 119 -15.17 9.12 -15.92
N VAL A 120 -14.82 8.17 -16.78
CA VAL A 120 -13.82 8.34 -17.82
C VAL A 120 -14.27 9.47 -18.76
N PRO A 121 -13.41 10.46 -19.05
CA PRO A 121 -13.74 11.54 -19.97
C PRO A 121 -14.19 11.04 -21.35
N GLY A 122 -15.37 11.47 -21.78
CA GLY A 122 -16.06 11.06 -23.00
C GLY A 122 -17.04 9.90 -22.84
N LEU A 123 -17.21 9.34 -21.64
CA LEU A 123 -18.19 8.29 -21.32
C LEU A 123 -19.24 8.76 -20.29
N GLU A 124 -19.38 10.07 -20.09
CA GLU A 124 -20.26 10.66 -19.08
C GLU A 124 -21.72 10.25 -19.29
N ASP A 125 -22.17 10.25 -20.54
CA ASP A 125 -23.55 9.91 -20.93
C ASP A 125 -23.74 8.43 -21.31
N VAL A 126 -22.71 7.58 -21.13
CA VAL A 126 -22.79 6.15 -21.46
C VAL A 126 -23.34 5.41 -20.25
N GLU A 127 -24.50 4.76 -20.42
CA GLU A 127 -25.08 3.92 -19.39
C GLU A 127 -24.53 2.50 -19.44
N ALA A 128 -24.45 1.85 -18.27
CA ALA A 128 -24.12 0.44 -18.19
C ALA A 128 -25.26 -0.41 -18.80
N GLY A 129 -24.91 -1.37 -19.65
CA GLY A 129 -25.88 -2.17 -20.41
C GLY A 129 -25.30 -2.69 -21.73
N ASP A 130 -26.02 -3.60 -22.41
CA ASP A 130 -25.72 -4.15 -23.74
C ASP A 130 -24.23 -4.16 -24.16
N GLY A 131 -23.42 -4.90 -23.41
CA GLY A 131 -21.99 -5.13 -23.71
C GLY A 131 -21.02 -4.08 -23.15
N VAL A 132 -21.50 -3.07 -22.43
CA VAL A 132 -20.69 -2.10 -21.69
C VAL A 132 -20.68 -2.49 -20.21
N ASP A 133 -19.51 -2.92 -19.72
CA ASP A 133 -19.29 -3.19 -18.30
C ASP A 133 -19.15 -1.86 -17.56
N GLU A 134 -19.98 -1.65 -16.53
CA GLU A 134 -19.97 -0.46 -15.67
C GLU A 134 -18.57 -0.12 -15.16
N LYS A 135 -17.73 -1.12 -14.86
CA LYS A 135 -16.36 -0.92 -14.38
C LYS A 135 -15.47 -0.17 -15.36
N THR A 136 -15.78 -0.26 -16.66
CA THR A 136 -15.03 0.43 -17.72
C THR A 136 -15.39 1.91 -17.86
N LEU A 137 -16.47 2.35 -17.20
CA LEU A 137 -16.95 3.71 -17.24
C LEU A 137 -16.27 4.63 -16.22
N TYR A 138 -15.57 4.07 -15.23
CA TYR A 138 -14.94 4.81 -14.13
C TYR A 138 -13.42 4.80 -14.25
N ASP A 139 -12.81 5.95 -13.96
CA ASP A 139 -11.35 6.11 -13.93
C ASP A 139 -10.80 5.56 -12.61
N PRO A 140 -9.94 4.51 -12.63
CA PRO A 140 -9.36 3.95 -11.43
C PRO A 140 -8.13 4.71 -10.91
N HIS A 141 -7.60 5.72 -11.60
CA HIS A 141 -6.29 6.30 -11.28
C HIS A 141 -6.31 7.29 -10.11
N THR A 142 -7.08 7.01 -9.06
CA THR A 142 -7.30 7.90 -7.89
C THR A 142 -5.99 8.27 -7.19
N TRP A 143 -5.02 7.35 -7.17
CA TRP A 143 -3.72 7.54 -6.53
C TRP A 143 -2.88 8.68 -7.13
N LEU A 144 -3.27 9.23 -8.29
CA LEU A 144 -2.61 10.37 -8.92
C LEU A 144 -3.08 11.73 -8.38
N ASP A 145 -4.22 11.77 -7.69
CA ASP A 145 -4.66 12.93 -6.91
C ASP A 145 -4.18 12.74 -5.46
N PRO A 146 -3.34 13.65 -4.93
CA PRO A 146 -2.85 13.54 -3.56
C PRO A 146 -3.97 13.47 -2.51
N GLU A 147 -5.08 14.18 -2.70
CA GLU A 147 -6.20 14.16 -1.73
C GLU A 147 -6.86 12.78 -1.71
N LYS A 148 -7.17 12.23 -2.88
CA LYS A 148 -7.72 10.87 -3.01
C LYS A 148 -6.75 9.79 -2.54
N ALA A 149 -5.45 9.94 -2.80
CA ALA A 149 -4.43 9.07 -2.23
C ALA A 149 -4.44 9.10 -0.68
N GLY A 150 -4.71 10.27 -0.09
CA GLY A 150 -4.90 10.41 1.35
C GLY A 150 -6.14 9.69 1.87
N GLU A 151 -7.26 9.78 1.16
CA GLU A 151 -8.49 9.03 1.47
C GLU A 151 -8.26 7.52 1.42
N GLU A 152 -7.59 7.04 0.39
CA GLU A 152 -7.25 5.62 0.23
C GLU A 152 -6.33 5.11 1.35
N ALA A 153 -5.34 5.92 1.76
CA ALA A 153 -4.51 5.60 2.92
C ALA A 153 -5.31 5.52 4.24
N GLN A 154 -6.36 6.34 4.40
CA GLN A 154 -7.25 6.26 5.55
C GLN A 154 -8.07 4.97 5.54
N ILE A 155 -8.64 4.59 4.39
CA ILE A 155 -9.39 3.34 4.23
C ILE A 155 -8.50 2.13 4.54
N ILE A 156 -7.26 2.13 4.05
CA ILE A 156 -6.27 1.09 4.37
C ILE A 156 -6.04 1.01 5.88
N ALA A 157 -5.87 2.14 6.57
CA ALA A 157 -5.66 2.15 8.02
C ALA A 157 -6.88 1.64 8.79
N ASP A 158 -8.10 2.01 8.37
CA ASP A 158 -9.33 1.55 8.98
C ASP A 158 -9.46 0.03 8.86
N LYS A 159 -9.28 -0.51 7.65
CA LYS A 159 -9.37 -1.95 7.40
C LYS A 159 -8.27 -2.76 8.08
N LEU A 160 -7.03 -2.26 8.10
CA LEU A 160 -5.96 -2.92 8.87
C LEU A 160 -6.25 -2.89 10.37
N SER A 161 -6.88 -1.83 10.88
CA SER A 161 -7.28 -1.74 12.28
C SER A 161 -8.42 -2.70 12.65
N GLU A 162 -9.27 -3.06 11.69
CA GLU A 162 -10.31 -4.09 11.89
C GLU A 162 -9.73 -5.49 11.97
N VAL A 163 -8.69 -5.77 11.17
CA VAL A 163 -8.00 -7.07 11.16
C VAL A 163 -7.06 -7.20 12.37
N ASP A 164 -6.39 -6.11 12.76
CA ASP A 164 -5.42 -6.05 13.84
C ASP A 164 -5.68 -4.83 14.74
N SER A 165 -6.58 -5.03 15.71
CA SER A 165 -7.01 -3.98 16.63
C SER A 165 -5.93 -3.55 17.62
N GLU A 166 -4.92 -4.39 17.87
CA GLU A 166 -3.84 -4.08 18.82
C GLU A 166 -2.97 -2.93 18.31
N HIS A 167 -2.79 -2.83 16.98
CA HIS A 167 -1.95 -1.81 16.36
C HIS A 167 -2.73 -0.65 15.72
N LYS A 168 -4.05 -0.59 15.94
CA LYS A 168 -4.96 0.44 15.40
C LYS A 168 -4.40 1.86 15.53
N GLU A 169 -3.92 2.24 16.70
CA GLU A 169 -3.39 3.60 16.94
C GLU A 169 -2.20 3.93 16.04
N THR A 170 -1.34 2.96 15.74
CA THR A 170 -0.20 3.13 14.83
C THR A 170 -0.67 3.32 13.40
N TYR A 171 -1.59 2.48 12.92
CA TYR A 171 -2.14 2.60 11.55
C TYR A 171 -2.80 3.96 11.34
N GLN A 172 -3.64 4.39 12.28
CA GLN A 172 -4.33 5.67 12.22
C GLN A 172 -3.37 6.85 12.25
N LYS A 173 -2.39 6.84 13.16
CA LYS A 173 -1.38 7.90 13.25
C LYS A 173 -0.56 8.02 11.95
N ASN A 174 -0.18 6.89 11.37
CA ASN A 174 0.62 6.86 10.15
C ASN A 174 -0.19 7.34 8.94
N ALA A 175 -1.45 6.93 8.80
CA ALA A 175 -2.34 7.44 7.77
C ALA A 175 -2.55 8.96 7.89
N GLN A 176 -2.77 9.48 9.09
CA GLN A 176 -2.89 10.92 9.31
C GLN A 176 -1.60 11.69 8.95
N ALA A 177 -0.43 11.11 9.21
CA ALA A 177 0.83 11.68 8.74
C ALA A 177 0.94 11.66 7.21
N PHE A 178 0.50 10.59 6.55
CA PHE A 178 0.46 10.49 5.09
C PHE A 178 -0.49 11.54 4.47
N ILE A 179 -1.72 11.65 4.98
CA ILE A 179 -2.72 12.63 4.55
C ILE A 179 -2.18 14.06 4.67
N LYS A 180 -1.49 14.36 5.77
CA LYS A 180 -0.84 15.67 5.94
C LYS A 180 0.20 15.94 4.86
N LYS A 181 1.06 14.97 4.52
CA LYS A 181 2.04 15.10 3.42
C LYS A 181 1.35 15.33 2.08
N ALA A 182 0.26 14.61 1.81
CA ALA A 182 -0.55 14.77 0.60
C ALA A 182 -1.15 16.19 0.51
N GLN A 183 -1.78 16.68 1.58
CA GLN A 183 -2.33 18.05 1.63
C GLN A 183 -1.25 19.12 1.46
N GLU A 184 -0.06 18.92 2.05
CA GLU A 184 1.09 19.81 1.85
C GLU A 184 1.57 19.80 0.39
N LEU A 185 1.54 18.64 -0.27
CA LEU A 185 1.86 18.50 -1.68
C LEU A 185 0.86 19.29 -2.54
N THR A 186 -0.44 19.11 -2.33
CA THR A 186 -1.49 19.87 -3.03
C THR A 186 -1.29 21.37 -2.84
N LYS A 187 -1.14 21.85 -1.60
CA LYS A 187 -0.89 23.28 -1.30
C LYS A 187 0.34 23.84 -1.99
N LYS A 188 1.38 23.02 -2.17
CA LYS A 188 2.63 23.43 -2.85
C LYS A 188 2.46 23.56 -4.37
N PHE A 189 1.62 22.73 -4.97
CA PHE A 189 1.48 22.67 -6.43
C PHE A 189 0.27 23.44 -6.97
N GLN A 190 -0.81 23.61 -6.20
CA GLN A 190 -2.01 24.36 -6.61
C GLN A 190 -1.68 25.74 -7.20
N PRO A 191 -0.89 26.60 -6.52
CA PRO A 191 -0.62 27.95 -7.04
C PRO A 191 0.24 27.94 -8.30
N LYS A 192 0.93 26.83 -8.61
CA LYS A 192 1.72 26.67 -9.83
C LYS A 192 0.81 26.31 -11.00
N PHE A 193 -0.15 25.42 -10.79
CA PHE A 193 -1.13 25.04 -11.80
C PHE A 193 -2.10 26.18 -12.12
N GLU A 194 -2.51 26.98 -11.13
CA GLU A 194 -3.32 28.18 -11.35
C GLU A 194 -2.65 29.22 -12.25
N LYS A 195 -1.32 29.36 -12.13
CA LYS A 195 -0.50 30.29 -12.92
C LYS A 195 -0.08 29.73 -14.28
N ALA A 196 -0.36 28.45 -14.56
CA ALA A 196 0.04 27.84 -15.81
C ALA A 196 -0.75 28.42 -16.98
N THR A 197 -0.03 28.90 -17.99
CA THR A 197 -0.61 29.45 -19.23
C THR A 197 -1.04 28.35 -20.20
N GLN A 198 -0.36 27.20 -20.18
CA GLN A 198 -0.73 25.99 -20.90
C GLN A 198 -1.38 25.01 -19.92
N LYS A 199 -2.66 24.72 -20.14
CA LYS A 199 -3.48 23.81 -19.30
C LYS A 199 -3.73 22.46 -19.96
N THR A 200 -3.29 22.30 -21.21
CA THR A 200 -3.40 21.05 -21.95
C THR A 200 -2.06 20.33 -21.96
N PHE A 201 -2.08 19.06 -21.59
CA PHE A 201 -0.95 18.14 -21.72
C PHE A 201 -1.45 16.81 -22.27
N GLU A 202 -0.63 16.15 -23.07
CA GLU A 202 -0.94 14.85 -23.67
C GLU A 202 -0.28 13.75 -22.85
N THR A 203 -1.05 12.71 -22.53
CA THR A 203 -0.57 11.53 -21.83
C THR A 203 -0.68 10.30 -22.72
N TYR A 204 0.27 9.37 -22.59
CA TYR A 204 0.25 8.12 -23.34
C TYR A 204 -0.93 7.20 -22.96
N CYS A 205 -1.33 7.21 -21.69
CA CYS A 205 -2.52 6.53 -21.18
C CYS A 205 -3.52 7.55 -20.62
N LYS A 206 -4.83 7.28 -20.70
CA LYS A 206 -5.89 8.06 -20.05
C LYS A 206 -5.87 7.81 -18.52
N ALA A 207 -4.78 8.19 -17.88
CA ALA A 207 -4.62 8.21 -16.42
C ALA A 207 -4.71 9.64 -15.86
N GLY A 208 -5.33 10.55 -16.61
CA GLY A 208 -5.22 11.99 -16.38
C GLY A 208 -6.45 12.65 -15.78
N SER A 209 -7.52 11.91 -15.44
CA SER A 209 -8.75 12.55 -14.96
C SER A 209 -8.53 13.20 -13.59
N TYR A 210 -7.72 12.57 -12.75
CA TYR A 210 -7.37 13.03 -11.41
C TYR A 210 -6.15 13.96 -11.34
N SER A 211 -5.40 14.17 -12.44
CA SER A 211 -4.21 15.05 -12.45
C SER A 211 -4.52 16.50 -12.82
N LYS A 212 -5.80 16.85 -12.93
CA LYS A 212 -6.29 18.17 -13.37
C LYS A 212 -6.79 19.08 -12.23
N SER A 213 -6.89 18.57 -11.01
CA SER A 213 -7.33 19.30 -9.82
C SER A 213 -6.19 20.10 -9.18
#